data_AF-A0A7W0Y6L3-F1
#
_entry.id   AF-A0A7W0Y6L3-F1
#
_cell.length_a   1.000
_cell.length_b   1.000
_cell.length_c   1.000
_cell.angle_alpha   90.00
_cell.angle_beta   90.00
_cell.angle_gamma   90.00
#
_symmetry.space_group_name_H-M   'P 1'
#
loop_
_entity.id
_entity.type
_entity.pdbx_description
1 polymer ?
#
loop_
_entity_poly.entity_id
_entity_poly.type
_entity_poly.pdbx_seq_one_letter_code
_entity_poly.pdbx_strand_id
1 'polypeptide(L)' 'MAAALPIDDVLPALVSAIRDRGSCVLVAPPGAGKTTRVPGAILDAGLVTGEI' A
#
# COMPACT_ATOMS: atom_id res chain seq x y z
N MET A 1 10.64 13.71 9.72
CA MET A 1 10.93 12.26 9.63
C MET A 1 9.66 11.53 10.06
N ALA A 2 8.95 10.90 9.14
CA ALA A 2 7.81 10.07 9.53
C ALA A 2 8.34 8.76 10.13
N ALA A 3 7.75 8.28 11.23
CA ALA A 3 8.10 6.99 11.79
C ALA A 3 7.78 5.88 10.77
N ALA A 4 8.69 4.92 10.63
CA ALA A 4 8.46 3.73 9.83
C ALA A 4 7.26 2.97 10.41
N LEU A 5 6.35 2.56 9.54
CA LEU A 5 5.18 1.75 9.89
C LEU A 5 5.38 0.32 9.41
N PRO A 6 4.82 -0.70 10.09
CA PRO A 6 4.98 -2.10 9.70
C PRO A 6 4.59 -2.42 8.25
N ILE A 7 3.71 -1.61 7.66
CA ILE A 7 3.29 -1.80 6.27
C ILE A 7 4.36 -1.40 5.23
N ASP A 8 5.30 -0.52 5.59
CA ASP A 8 6.24 0.06 4.63
C ASP A 8 7.09 -1.02 3.93
N ASP A 9 7.46 -2.09 4.64
CA ASP A 9 8.24 -3.20 4.11
C ASP A 9 7.48 -4.05 3.07
N VAL A 10 6.14 -4.06 3.10
CA VAL A 10 5.31 -4.88 2.21
C VAL A 10 4.70 -4.10 1.04
N LEU A 11 4.81 -2.77 1.04
CA LEU A 11 4.25 -1.92 -0.02
C LEU A 11 4.78 -2.28 -1.43
N PRO A 12 6.10 -2.54 -1.64
CA PRO A 12 6.59 -2.91 -2.97
C PRO A 12 5.97 -4.21 -3.50
N ALA A 13 5.82 -5.21 -2.63
CA ALA A 13 5.21 -6.48 -2.99
C ALA A 13 3.70 -6.34 -3.28
N LEU A 14 3.00 -5.52 -2.50
CA LEU A 14 1.60 -5.19 -2.72
C LEU A 14 1.38 -4.51 -4.08
N VAL A 15 2.19 -3.50 -4.40
CA VAL A 15 2.12 -2.78 -5.69
C VAL A 15 2.39 -3.72 -6.86
N SER A 16 3.41 -4.59 -6.77
CA SER A 16 3.67 -5.60 -7.80
C SER A 16 2.49 -6.56 -7.97
N ALA A 17 1.95 -7.07 -6.87
CA ALA A 17 0.82 -8.02 -6.93
C ALA A 17 -0.41 -7.40 -7.60
N ILE A 18 -0.74 -6.14 -7.29
CA ILE A 18 -1.84 -5.42 -7.94
C ILE A 18 -1.52 -5.19 -9.42
N ARG A 19 -0.29 -4.78 -9.76
CA ARG A 19 0.11 -4.56 -11.15
C ARG A 19 0.02 -5.82 -12.00
N ASP A 20 0.45 -6.95 -11.45
CA ASP A 20 0.56 -8.22 -12.18
C ASP A 20 -0.78 -8.98 -12.23
N ARG A 21 -1.61 -8.86 -11.20
CA ARG A 21 -2.83 -9.69 -11.02
C ARG A 21 -4.13 -8.89 -10.94
N GLY A 22 -4.05 -7.56 -10.85
CA GLY A 22 -5.20 -6.67 -10.67
C GLY A 22 -5.81 -6.66 -9.26
N SER A 23 -5.42 -7.58 -8.38
CA SER A 23 -5.94 -7.66 -7.00
C SER A 23 -5.00 -8.41 -6.07
N CYS A 24 -5.10 -8.12 -4.77
CA CYS A 24 -4.42 -8.84 -3.70
C CYS A 24 -5.18 -8.71 -2.38
N VAL A 25 -4.94 -9.63 -1.43
CA VAL A 25 -5.43 -9.51 -0.06
C VAL A 25 -4.27 -9.10 0.84
N LEU A 26 -4.42 -7.97 1.53
CA LEU A 26 -3.48 -7.49 2.53
C LEU A 26 -4.05 -7.72 3.93
N VAL A 27 -3.34 -8.47 4.75
CA VAL A 27 -3.63 -8.65 6.17
C VAL A 27 -2.55 -7.96 6.99
N ALA A 28 -2.95 -7.05 7.88
CA ALA A 28 -2.04 -6.35 8.78
C ALA A 28 -2.73 -6.10 10.13
N PRO A 29 -1.99 -6.10 11.25
CA PRO A 29 -2.58 -5.83 12.57
C PRO A 29 -3.11 -4.38 12.68
N PRO A 30 -4.00 -4.10 13.64
CA PRO A 30 -4.42 -2.73 13.95
C PRO A 30 -3.20 -1.84 14.23
N GLY A 31 -3.22 -0.59 13.75
CA GLY A 31 -2.10 0.35 13.90
C GLY A 31 -0.94 0.14 12.93
N ALA A 32 -0.96 -0.87 12.06
CA ALA A 32 0.12 -1.12 11.10
C ALA A 32 0.29 -0.06 10.00
N GLY A 33 -0.63 0.90 9.89
CA GLY A 33 -0.59 1.95 8.86
C GLY A 33 -1.33 1.61 7.56
N LYS A 34 -2.07 0.49 7.51
CA LYS A 34 -2.75 0.02 6.28
C LYS A 34 -3.67 1.06 5.63
N THR A 35 -4.39 1.87 6.41
CA THR A 35 -5.32 2.88 5.89
C THR A 35 -4.60 4.17 5.51
N THR A 36 -3.42 4.43 6.09
CA THR A 36 -2.67 5.68 5.90
C THR A 36 -1.66 5.58 4.75
N ARG A 37 -1.01 4.42 4.56
CA ARG A 37 0.08 4.25 3.58
C ARG A 37 -0.34 3.53 2.31
N VAL A 38 -1.25 2.56 2.39
CA VAL A 38 -1.61 1.73 1.23
C VAL A 38 -2.30 2.53 0.14
N PRO A 39 -3.31 3.39 0.41
CA PRO A 39 -3.90 4.22 -0.63
C PRO A 39 -2.85 5.11 -1.31
N GLY A 40 -1.95 5.72 -0.52
CA GLY A 40 -0.84 6.55 -1.00
C GLY A 40 0.07 5.79 -1.96
N ALA A 41 0.54 4.61 -1.54
CA ALA A 41 1.41 3.79 -2.38
C ALA A 41 0.76 3.34 -3.69
N ILE A 42 -0.56 3.08 -3.69
CA ILE A 42 -1.31 2.71 -4.91
C ILE A 42 -1.40 3.91 -5.86
N LEU A 43 -1.68 5.10 -5.33
CA LEU A 43 -1.73 6.34 -6.11
C LEU A 43 -0.35 6.73 -6.65
N ASP A 44 0.68 6.73 -5.81
CA ASP A 44 2.07 7.04 -6.18
C ASP A 44 2.63 6.06 -7.23
N ALA A 45 2.19 4.80 -7.19
CA ALA A 45 2.55 3.78 -8.17
C ALA A 45 1.80 3.92 -9.52
N GLY A 46 0.89 4.90 -9.64
CA GLY A 46 0.10 5.16 -10.84
C GLY A 46 -0.87 4.03 -11.19
N LEU A 47 -1.25 3.20 -10.22
CA LEU A 47 -2.16 2.07 -10.44
C LEU A 47 -3.62 2.51 -10.59
N VAL A 48 -3.95 3.69 -10.08
CA VAL A 48 -5.26 4.32 -10.15
C VAL A 48 -5.10 5.82 -10.40
N THR A 49 -6.14 6.45 -10.93
CA THR A 49 -6.27 7.91 -10.98
C THR A 49 -7.23 8.36 -9.88
N GLY A 50 -6.87 9.37 -9.09
CA GLY A 50 -7.73 9.88 -8.02
C GLY A 50 -6.98 10.73 -6.99
N GLU A 51 -7.62 10.94 -5.84
CA GLU A 51 -7.10 11.65 -4.67
C GLU A 51 -7.34 10.84 -3.38
N ILE A 52 -6.65 11.20 -2.29
CA ILE A 52 -6.66 10.49 -0.99
C ILE A 52 -7.10 11.42 0.13
#